data_AF-A0AAX1U5G7-F1
#
_entry.id   AF-A0AAX1U5G7-F1
#
_cell.length_a   1.000
_cell.length_b   1.000
_cell.length_c   1.000
_cell.angle_alpha   90.00
_cell.angle_beta   90.00
_cell.angle_gamma   90.00
#
_symmetry.space_group_name_H-M   'P 1'
#
loop_
_entity.id
_entity.type
_entity.pdbx_description
1 polymer ?
#
loop_
_entity_poly.entity_id
_entity_poly.type
_entity_poly.pdbx_seq_one_letter_code
_entity_poly.pdbx_strand_id
1 'polypeptide(L)'
;MEKNIVTIKNTGITSLILDLTPYCSKIIDLEVGSIAGVKVEEYEYMLEIFKSFFEKGKLSVIKAPKNVEIIKNDFKYDEKKIDEIVQMTQAKFKTEISKVDDIEVLRIILKHSIDEGKTEKFLKIIETRIDELKTEDVAIASSF
;
A
#
# COMPACT_ATOMS: atom_id res chain seq x y z
N MET A 1 -28.14 16.57 -5.58
CA MET A 1 -28.09 15.11 -5.82
C MET A 1 -26.63 14.70 -5.89
N GLU A 2 -26.06 14.21 -4.78
CA GLU A 2 -24.72 13.61 -4.74
C GLU A 2 -24.84 12.14 -4.31
N LYS A 3 -25.57 11.32 -5.07
CA LYS A 3 -25.96 9.98 -4.61
C LYS A 3 -25.03 8.84 -5.07
N ASN A 4 -24.14 9.06 -6.03
CA ASN A 4 -23.31 8.00 -6.65
C ASN A 4 -21.80 8.33 -6.68
N ILE A 5 -21.26 8.99 -5.66
CA ILE A 5 -19.81 9.25 -5.57
C ILE A 5 -19.23 8.50 -4.37
N VAL A 6 -18.17 7.74 -4.63
CA VAL A 6 -17.27 7.17 -3.62
C VAL A 6 -16.07 8.10 -3.49
N THR A 7 -15.73 8.46 -2.26
CA THR A 7 -14.58 9.30 -1.94
C THR A 7 -13.45 8.43 -1.44
N ILE A 8 -12.35 8.42 -2.17
CA ILE A 8 -11.14 7.66 -1.84
C ILE A 8 -10.03 8.60 -1.42
N LYS A 9 -9.13 8.11 -0.57
CA LYS A 9 -7.93 8.82 -0.12
C LYS A 9 -6.70 7.95 -0.36
N ASN A 10 -5.63 8.55 -0.87
CA ASN A 10 -4.32 7.91 -0.83
C ASN A 10 -3.80 7.94 0.61
N THR A 11 -3.80 6.77 1.24
CA THR A 11 -3.26 6.53 2.59
C THR A 11 -1.91 5.84 2.57
N GLY A 12 -1.39 5.56 1.37
CA GLY A 12 -0.03 5.10 1.19
C GLY A 12 1.00 6.17 1.51
N ILE A 13 2.25 5.77 1.40
CA ILE A 13 3.45 6.57 1.69
C ILE A 13 4.09 7.14 0.41
N THR A 14 3.52 6.85 -0.75
CA THR A 14 3.92 7.39 -2.06
C THR A 14 2.71 7.86 -2.84
N SER A 15 2.93 8.76 -3.79
CA SER A 15 1.91 9.18 -4.75
C SER A 15 1.48 7.99 -5.61
N LEU A 16 0.21 7.97 -6.01
CA LEU A 16 -0.38 6.89 -6.80
C LEU A 16 -0.97 7.46 -8.09
N ILE A 17 -0.63 6.83 -9.21
CA ILE A 17 -1.30 7.07 -10.48
C ILE A 17 -2.25 5.92 -10.73
N LEU A 18 -3.55 6.21 -10.74
CA LEU A 18 -4.60 5.25 -11.01
C LEU A 18 -5.07 5.45 -12.45
N ASP A 19 -4.66 4.54 -13.32
CA ASP A 19 -5.05 4.56 -14.73
C ASP A 19 -6.38 3.83 -14.93
N LEU A 20 -7.44 4.60 -15.15
CA LEU A 20 -8.78 4.11 -15.51
C LEU A 20 -9.06 4.28 -17.00
N THR A 21 -8.03 4.58 -17.81
CA THR A 21 -8.17 4.85 -19.25
C THR A 21 -8.87 3.71 -20.00
N PRO A 22 -8.59 2.42 -19.73
CA PRO A 22 -9.27 1.32 -20.40
C PRO A 22 -10.79 1.28 -20.19
N TYR A 23 -11.29 1.90 -19.11
CA TYR A 23 -12.71 1.95 -18.78
C TYR A 23 -13.37 3.28 -19.15
N CYS A 24 -12.78 4.41 -18.76
CA CYS A 24 -13.39 5.74 -18.92
C CYS A 24 -12.45 6.86 -19.36
N SER A 25 -11.29 6.53 -19.97
CA SER A 25 -10.31 7.51 -20.46
C SER A 25 -9.83 8.52 -19.41
N LYS A 26 -9.81 8.11 -18.13
CA LYS A 26 -9.47 8.95 -16.97
C LYS A 26 -8.20 8.43 -16.30
N ILE A 27 -7.32 9.35 -15.92
CA ILE A 27 -6.18 9.10 -15.04
C ILE A 27 -6.41 9.90 -13.76
N ILE A 28 -6.22 9.27 -12.60
CA ILE A 28 -6.31 9.94 -11.30
C ILE A 28 -4.91 9.93 -10.69
N ASP A 29 -4.34 11.11 -10.55
CA ASP A 29 -3.10 11.31 -9.81
C ASP A 29 -3.43 11.67 -8.36
N LEU A 30 -2.93 10.88 -7.41
CA LEU A 30 -3.18 11.02 -5.99
C LEU A 30 -1.87 11.17 -5.23
N GLU A 31 -1.55 12.41 -4.86
CA GLU A 31 -0.52 12.69 -3.86
C GLU A 31 -0.85 12.04 -2.51
N VAL A 32 0.17 11.82 -1.68
CA VAL A 32 0.00 11.26 -0.33
C VAL A 32 -0.98 12.13 0.47
N GLY A 33 -1.99 11.49 1.06
CA GLY A 33 -3.03 12.16 1.83
C GLY A 33 -4.13 12.85 1.01
N SER A 34 -3.99 12.93 -0.31
CA SER A 34 -4.99 13.54 -1.20
C SER A 34 -6.26 12.69 -1.31
N ILE A 35 -7.36 13.35 -1.67
CA ILE A 35 -8.70 12.76 -1.76
C ILE A 35 -9.24 12.96 -3.18
N ALA A 36 -9.85 11.93 -3.74
CA ALA A 36 -10.60 12.02 -4.99
C ALA A 36 -12.02 11.47 -4.86
N GLY A 37 -12.95 12.09 -5.60
CA GLY A 37 -14.27 11.53 -5.85
C GLY A 37 -14.27 10.71 -7.13
N VAL A 38 -14.74 9.48 -7.04
CA VAL A 38 -14.98 8.59 -8.18
C VAL A 38 -16.43 8.18 -8.21
N LYS A 39 -16.97 7.91 -9.39
CA LYS A 39 -18.34 7.36 -9.50
C LYS A 39 -18.37 5.94 -8.95
N VAL A 40 -19.54 5.44 -8.55
CA VAL A 40 -19.69 4.06 -8.06
C VAL A 40 -19.18 3.06 -9.09
N GLU A 41 -19.49 3.26 -10.37
CA GLU A 41 -19.08 2.35 -11.45
C GLU A 41 -17.56 2.41 -11.69
N GLU A 42 -16.95 3.59 -11.53
CA GLU A 42 -15.48 3.73 -11.55
C GLU A 42 -14.85 3.02 -10.35
N TYR A 43 -15.46 3.11 -9.17
CA TYR A 43 -14.99 2.43 -7.97
C TYR A 43 -15.08 0.90 -8.09
N GLU A 44 -16.19 0.38 -8.63
CA GLU A 44 -16.35 -1.05 -8.90
C GLU A 44 -15.27 -1.55 -9.86
N TYR A 45 -14.99 -0.81 -10.94
CA TYR A 45 -13.87 -1.12 -11.83
C TYR A 45 -12.51 -1.05 -11.12
N MET A 46 -12.32 -0.06 -10.24
CA MET A 46 -11.11 0.02 -9.41
C MET A 46 -10.94 -1.19 -8.48
N LEU A 47 -12.02 -1.80 -8.01
CA LEU A 47 -11.95 -3.03 -7.20
C LEU A 47 -11.50 -4.25 -8.01
N GLU A 48 -11.65 -4.24 -9.35
CA GLU A 48 -11.16 -5.31 -10.21
C GLU A 48 -9.65 -5.20 -10.44
N ILE A 49 -9.15 -4.00 -10.70
CA ILE A 49 -7.76 -3.77 -11.11
C ILE A 49 -6.85 -3.42 -9.93
N PHE A 50 -7.36 -2.62 -8.99
CA PHE A 50 -6.60 -2.06 -7.87
C PHE A 50 -7.06 -2.62 -6.52
N LYS A 51 -7.70 -3.79 -6.49
CA LYS A 51 -8.15 -4.43 -5.24
C LYS A 51 -7.07 -4.46 -4.18
N SER A 52 -5.87 -4.87 -4.58
CA SER A 52 -4.70 -4.98 -3.70
C SER A 52 -4.30 -3.64 -3.09
N PHE A 53 -4.61 -2.50 -3.71
CA PHE A 53 -4.30 -1.19 -3.14
C PHE A 53 -5.24 -0.86 -1.98
N PHE A 54 -6.49 -1.32 -2.04
CA PHE A 54 -7.42 -1.21 -0.93
C PHE A 54 -7.16 -2.25 0.15
N GLU A 55 -6.76 -3.48 -0.20
CA GLU A 55 -6.42 -4.55 0.76
C GLU A 55 -5.06 -4.36 1.44
N LYS A 56 -4.13 -3.67 0.78
CA LYS A 56 -2.84 -3.24 1.35
C LYS A 56 -2.85 -1.78 1.79
N GLY A 57 -3.99 -1.10 1.79
CA GLY A 57 -4.19 0.16 2.52
C GLY A 57 -3.49 1.38 1.92
N LYS A 58 -3.05 1.25 0.67
CA LYS A 58 -2.58 2.37 -0.17
C LYS A 58 -3.75 3.30 -0.51
N LEU A 59 -4.94 2.75 -0.66
CA LEU A 59 -6.19 3.48 -0.83
C LEU A 59 -7.16 3.16 0.31
N SER A 60 -7.86 4.18 0.79
CA SER A 60 -8.95 4.03 1.75
C SER A 60 -10.21 4.72 1.25
N VAL A 61 -11.38 4.17 1.58
CA VAL A 61 -12.66 4.81 1.31
C VAL A 61 -13.05 5.65 2.51
N ILE A 62 -13.18 6.96 2.29
CA ILE A 62 -13.54 7.95 3.33
C ILE A 62 -15.06 8.12 3.40
N LYS A 63 -15.74 8.03 2.25
CA LYS A 63 -17.19 8.19 2.15
C LYS A 63 -17.68 7.36 0.97
N ALA A 64 -18.77 6.62 1.15
CA ALA A 64 -19.44 5.92 0.05
C ALA A 64 -20.97 5.93 0.26
N PRO A 65 -21.75 5.74 -0.82
CA PRO A 65 -23.17 5.41 -0.72
C PRO A 65 -23.39 4.10 0.06
N LYS A 66 -24.55 3.95 0.71
CA LYS A 66 -24.86 2.80 1.58
C LYS A 66 -24.84 1.44 0.87
N ASN A 67 -24.99 1.42 -0.45
CA ASN A 67 -25.09 0.22 -1.28
C ASN A 67 -23.75 -0.22 -1.88
N VAL A 68 -22.63 0.42 -1.51
CA VAL A 68 -21.30 0.09 -2.03
C VAL A 68 -20.55 -0.76 -1.00
N GLU A 69 -20.01 -1.89 -1.43
CA GLU A 69 -19.11 -2.70 -0.61
C GLU A 69 -17.80 -1.95 -0.41
N ILE A 70 -17.37 -1.77 0.84
CA ILE A 70 -16.13 -1.08 1.18
C ILE A 70 -15.12 -2.12 1.67
N ILE A 71 -14.01 -2.26 0.95
CA ILE A 71 -12.84 -2.95 1.47
C ILE A 71 -12.26 -2.11 2.61
N LYS A 72 -12.43 -2.59 3.84
CA LYS A 72 -11.82 -1.97 5.02
C LYS A 72 -10.38 -2.44 5.12
N ASN A 73 -9.49 -1.49 5.39
CA ASN A 73 -8.09 -1.78 5.66
C ASN A 73 -7.71 -1.46 7.10
N ASP A 74 -6.79 -2.26 7.63
CA ASP A 74 -6.05 -1.99 8.86
C ASP A 74 -4.64 -1.44 8.54
N PHE A 75 -4.51 -0.43 7.66
CA PHE A 75 -3.19 -0.06 7.13
C PHE A 75 -2.27 0.40 8.26
N LYS A 76 -1.12 -0.27 8.42
CA LYS A 76 -0.32 -0.20 9.66
C LYS A 76 0.91 0.71 9.58
N TYR A 77 1.30 1.21 8.41
CA TYR A 77 2.63 1.80 8.20
C TYR A 77 2.56 3.19 7.58
N ASP A 78 2.47 4.21 8.42
CA ASP A 78 2.73 5.61 8.06
C ASP A 78 4.22 5.96 8.24
N GLU A 79 4.61 7.18 7.84
CA GLU A 79 5.99 7.68 7.97
C GLU A 79 6.51 7.58 9.41
N LYS A 80 5.67 7.98 10.39
CA LYS A 80 6.00 7.87 11.81
C LYS A 80 6.28 6.42 12.22
N LYS A 81 5.47 5.47 11.77
CA LYS A 81 5.68 4.05 12.05
C LYS A 81 6.97 3.54 11.40
N ILE A 82 7.30 4.02 10.20
CA ILE A 82 8.57 3.68 9.54
C ILE A 82 9.75 4.18 10.36
N ASP A 83 9.72 5.42 10.84
CA ASP A 83 10.74 5.97 11.72
C ASP A 83 10.87 5.14 13.01
N GLU A 84 9.74 4.80 13.63
CA GLU A 84 9.71 3.94 14.82
C GLU A 84 10.36 2.58 14.56
N ILE A 85 10.11 1.96 13.40
CA ILE A 85 10.73 0.71 12.97
C ILE A 85 12.24 0.89 12.84
N VAL A 86 12.70 1.91 12.11
CA VAL A 86 14.12 2.15 11.83
C VAL A 86 14.90 2.37 13.13
N GLN A 87 14.29 3.00 14.14
CA GLN A 87 14.92 3.22 15.45
C GLN A 87 14.87 2.02 16.41
N MET A 88 14.28 0.88 16.01
CA MET A 88 14.23 -0.31 16.88
C MET A 88 15.59 -0.98 17.07
N THR A 89 15.70 -1.73 18.18
CA THR A 89 16.83 -2.65 18.39
C THR A 89 16.81 -3.78 17.36
N GLN A 90 17.96 -4.38 17.06
CA GLN A 90 18.08 -5.40 15.99
C GLN A 90 17.08 -6.56 16.14
N ALA A 91 16.85 -7.04 17.37
CA ALA A 91 15.88 -8.11 17.62
C ALA A 91 14.44 -7.68 17.30
N LYS A 92 14.03 -6.50 17.78
CA LYS A 92 12.69 -5.96 17.51
C LYS A 92 12.49 -5.60 16.04
N PHE A 93 13.52 -5.01 15.42
CA PHE A 93 13.56 -4.70 14.00
C PHE A 93 13.29 -5.94 13.16
N LYS A 94 14.03 -7.03 13.40
CA LYS A 94 13.83 -8.30 12.68
C LYS A 94 12.40 -8.81 12.80
N THR A 95 11.85 -8.81 14.02
CA THR A 95 10.47 -9.27 14.26
C THR A 95 9.43 -8.38 13.58
N GLU A 96 9.64 -7.07 13.53
CA GLU A 96 8.68 -6.16 12.88
C GLU A 96 8.76 -6.26 11.36
N ILE A 97 9.96 -6.31 10.78
CA ILE A 97 10.17 -6.51 9.34
C ILE A 97 9.53 -7.81 8.85
N SER A 98 9.61 -8.91 9.61
CA SER A 98 8.97 -10.17 9.20
C SER A 98 7.43 -10.11 9.10
N LYS A 99 6.80 -9.08 9.68
CA LYS A 99 5.34 -8.86 9.61
C LYS A 99 4.93 -7.96 8.46
N VAL A 100 5.88 -7.37 7.74
CA VAL A 100 5.60 -6.54 6.57
C VAL A 100 5.47 -7.46 5.37
N ASP A 101 4.32 -7.40 4.70
CA ASP A 101 3.93 -8.17 3.52
C ASP A 101 3.84 -7.30 2.25
N ASP A 102 4.04 -5.99 2.38
CA ASP A 102 4.16 -5.06 1.26
C ASP A 102 5.62 -4.78 0.93
N ILE A 103 6.06 -5.27 -0.24
CA ILE A 103 7.41 -5.05 -0.78
C ILE A 103 7.74 -3.56 -0.90
N GLU A 104 6.76 -2.72 -1.22
CA GLU A 104 7.01 -1.28 -1.38
C GLU A 104 7.27 -0.61 -0.03
N VAL A 105 6.54 -1.01 1.02
CA VAL A 105 6.82 -0.57 2.39
C VAL A 105 8.22 -1.01 2.82
N LEU A 106 8.61 -2.26 2.53
CA LEU A 106 9.96 -2.76 2.80
C LEU A 106 11.05 -1.94 2.08
N ARG A 107 10.84 -1.58 0.81
CA ARG A 107 11.78 -0.71 0.05
C ARG A 107 11.92 0.67 0.67
N ILE A 108 10.83 1.23 1.19
CA ILE A 108 10.87 2.55 1.84
C ILE A 108 11.57 2.47 3.21
N ILE A 109 11.34 1.40 3.98
CA ILE A 109 12.10 1.14 5.21
C ILE A 109 13.59 0.94 4.91
N LEU A 110 13.93 0.25 3.80
CA LEU A 110 15.31 0.06 3.36
C LEU A 110 15.98 1.40 3.07
N LYS A 111 15.33 2.26 2.28
CA LYS A 111 15.84 3.60 1.97
C LYS A 111 16.06 4.43 3.24
N HIS A 112 15.07 4.51 4.12
CA HIS A 112 15.21 5.21 5.40
C HIS A 112 16.34 4.63 6.27
N SER A 113 16.50 3.30 6.29
CA SER A 113 17.58 2.66 7.04
C SER A 113 18.96 3.02 6.50
N ILE A 114 19.10 3.19 5.17
CA ILE A 114 20.35 3.66 4.54
C ILE A 114 20.60 5.11 4.90
N ASP A 115 19.58 5.97 4.78
CA ASP A 115 19.68 7.41 5.06
C ASP A 115 20.06 7.67 6.54
N GLU A 116 19.54 6.86 7.47
CA GLU A 116 19.87 6.88 8.90
C GLU A 116 21.21 6.17 9.25
N GLY A 117 21.94 5.66 8.26
CA GLY A 117 23.25 5.02 8.46
C GLY A 117 23.20 3.69 9.23
N LYS A 118 22.11 2.92 9.12
CA LYS A 118 22.00 1.60 9.76
C LYS A 118 23.03 0.62 9.18
N THR A 119 23.50 -0.29 10.02
CA THR A 119 24.52 -1.28 9.63
C THR A 119 24.01 -2.25 8.56
N GLU A 120 24.93 -2.85 7.80
CA GLU A 120 24.64 -3.88 6.79
C GLU A 120 23.78 -5.05 7.34
N LYS A 121 23.91 -5.36 8.64
CA LYS A 121 23.07 -6.39 9.28
C LYS A 121 21.58 -6.05 9.29
N PHE A 122 21.22 -4.77 9.41
CA PHE A 122 19.82 -4.33 9.32
C PHE A 122 19.33 -4.35 7.88
N LEU A 123 20.15 -3.88 6.93
CA LEU A 123 19.79 -3.87 5.51
C LEU A 123 19.50 -5.29 5.00
N LYS A 124 20.37 -6.26 5.34
CA LYS A 124 20.19 -7.67 5.00
C LYS A 124 18.89 -8.28 5.51
N ILE A 125 18.39 -7.84 6.67
CA ILE A 125 17.09 -8.32 7.21
C ILE A 125 15.94 -7.91 6.27
N ILE A 126 15.97 -6.68 5.76
CA ILE A 126 14.94 -6.15 4.87
C ILE A 126 15.03 -6.82 3.50
N GLU A 127 16.24 -6.90 2.93
CA GLU A 127 16.50 -7.56 1.63
C GLU A 127 16.05 -9.02 1.65
N THR A 128 16.38 -9.76 2.72
CA THR A 128 15.94 -11.16 2.89
C THR A 128 14.41 -11.25 2.85
N ARG A 129 13.70 -10.37 3.56
CA ARG A 129 12.23 -10.40 3.59
C ARG A 129 11.62 -10.06 2.23
N ILE A 130 12.21 -9.12 1.49
CA ILE A 130 11.79 -8.80 0.12
C ILE A 130 11.92 -10.03 -0.79
N ASP A 131 13.02 -10.78 -0.66
CA ASP A 131 13.27 -11.97 -1.50
C ASP A 131 12.37 -13.15 -1.11
N GLU A 132 12.04 -13.32 0.17
CA GLU A 132 11.02 -14.27 0.64
C GLU A 132 9.67 -14.00 -0.06
N LEU A 133 9.19 -12.75 -0.03
CA LEU A 133 7.90 -12.37 -0.63
C LEU A 133 7.87 -12.56 -2.16
N LYS A 134 8.97 -12.24 -2.86
CA LYS A 134 9.06 -12.51 -4.31
C LYS A 134 8.98 -14.00 -4.63
N THR A 135 9.57 -14.84 -3.78
CA THR A 135 9.59 -16.29 -3.99
C THR A 135 8.21 -16.91 -3.70
N GLU A 136 7.52 -16.40 -2.68
CA GLU A 136 6.13 -16.78 -2.37
C GLU A 136 5.18 -16.46 -3.55
N ASP A 137 5.30 -15.28 -4.17
CA ASP A 137 4.49 -14.89 -5.34
C ASP A 137 4.71 -15.83 -6.54
N VAL A 138 5.95 -16.27 -6.80
CA VAL A 138 6.26 -17.21 -7.88
C VAL A 138 5.71 -18.60 -7.60
N ALA A 139 5.75 -19.06 -6.34
CA ALA A 139 5.21 -20.36 -5.96
C ALA A 139 3.69 -20.43 -6.15
N ILE A 140 2.97 -19.34 -5.86
CA ILE A 140 1.53 -19.25 -6.07
C ILE A 140 1.20 -19.23 -7.58
N ALA A 141 1.93 -18.43 -8.37
CA ALA A 141 1.73 -18.37 -9.82
C ALA A 141 2.03 -19.69 -10.56
N SER A 142 2.91 -20.53 -10.00
CA SER A 142 3.27 -21.84 -10.57
C SER A 142 2.33 -22.98 -10.14
N SER A 143 1.36 -22.69 -9.25
CA SER A 143 0.41 -23.66 -8.70
C SER A 143 -0.96 -23.64 -9.39
N PHE A 144 -1.11 -22.86 -10.46
CA PHE A 144 -2.32 -22.75 -11.29
C PHE A 144 -2.07 -23.25 -12.71
#